data_AF-A0A5S3QJK9-F1
#
_entry.id   AF-A0A5S3QJK9-F1
#
_cell.length_a   1.000
_cell.length_b   1.000
_cell.length_c   1.000
_cell.angle_alpha   90.00
_cell.angle_beta   90.00
_cell.angle_gamma   90.00
#
_symmetry.space_group_name_H-M   'P 1'
#
loop_
_entity.id
_entity.type
_entity.pdbx_description
1 polymer ?
#
loop_
_entity_poly.entity_id
_entity_poly.type
_entity_poly.pdbx_seq_one_letter_code
_entity_poly.pdbx_strand_id
1 'polypeptide(L)'
;MKWEDVRQAFPEKWVLIEAVQAHTDDKSERVLEEISLLKNFSKSSDAMKAYQKIHQENPERELYVLHTSRKEPNIIEKKWVGVRK
;
A
#
# COMPACT_ATOMS: atom_id res chain seq x y z
N MET A 1 9.00 5.04 7.99
CA MET A 1 9.88 3.82 7.91
C MET A 1 9.95 3.34 6.47
N LYS A 2 10.95 2.52 6.09
CA LYS A 2 11.08 1.98 4.73
C LYS A 2 10.34 0.65 4.56
N TRP A 3 10.05 0.25 3.32
CA TRP A 3 9.44 -1.06 3.01
C TRP A 3 10.26 -2.24 3.54
N GLU A 4 11.59 -2.15 3.45
CA GLU A 4 12.52 -3.16 3.93
C GLU A 4 12.38 -3.40 5.44
N ASP A 5 12.20 -2.33 6.23
CA ASP A 5 12.00 -2.40 7.68
C ASP A 5 10.71 -3.18 8.01
N VAL A 6 9.62 -2.90 7.28
CA VAL A 6 8.34 -3.60 7.47
C VAL A 6 8.47 -5.09 7.14
N ARG A 7 9.22 -5.44 6.10
CA ARG A 7 9.45 -6.84 5.74
C ARG A 7 10.25 -7.59 6.80
N GLN A 8 11.26 -6.96 7.38
CA GLN A 8 12.07 -7.57 8.44
C GLN A 8 11.27 -7.72 9.74
N ALA A 9 10.45 -6.73 10.10
CA ALA A 9 9.66 -6.76 11.31
C ALA A 9 8.44 -7.72 11.23
N PHE A 10 7.86 -7.91 10.04
CA PHE A 10 6.62 -8.68 9.84
C PHE A 10 6.73 -9.67 8.65
N PRO A 11 7.60 -10.69 8.72
CA PRO A 11 7.77 -11.65 7.63
C PRO A 11 6.51 -12.50 7.40
N GLU A 12 6.20 -12.79 6.12
CA GLU A 12 5.04 -13.60 5.69
C GLU A 12 3.69 -13.13 6.26
N LYS A 13 3.47 -11.81 6.21
CA LYS A 13 2.23 -11.15 6.66
C LYS A 13 1.65 -10.26 5.57
N TRP A 14 0.34 -10.10 5.62
CA TRP A 14 -0.36 -9.01 4.96
C TRP A 14 -0.25 -7.76 5.81
N VAL A 15 0.10 -6.63 5.19
CA VAL A 15 0.23 -5.34 5.86
C VAL A 15 -0.64 -4.32 5.17
N LEU A 16 -1.32 -3.51 5.97
CA LEU A 16 -1.97 -2.29 5.54
C LEU A 16 -1.05 -1.13 5.90
N ILE A 17 -0.57 -0.44 4.88
CA ILE A 17 0.36 0.67 5.00
C ILE A 17 -0.27 1.93 4.41
N GLU A 18 0.18 3.07 4.90
CA GLU A 18 -0.05 4.38 4.32
C GLU A 18 1.23 4.90 3.70
N ALA A 19 1.15 5.42 2.48
CA ALA A 19 2.24 6.13 1.85
C ALA A 19 2.31 7.54 2.46
N VAL A 20 3.34 7.80 3.24
CA VAL A 20 3.60 9.13 3.84
C VAL A 20 4.31 10.01 2.82
N GLN A 21 5.27 9.42 2.10
CA GLN A 21 5.99 10.07 1.01
C GLN A 21 6.18 9.06 -0.11
N ALA A 22 5.69 9.40 -1.30
CA ALA A 22 5.82 8.58 -2.48
C ALA A 22 5.86 9.45 -3.73
N HIS A 23 6.57 8.98 -4.75
CA HIS A 23 6.59 9.59 -6.07
C HIS A 23 6.35 8.52 -7.13
N THR A 24 5.97 8.96 -8.31
CA THR A 24 5.80 8.09 -9.48
C THR A 24 7.00 8.30 -10.37
N ASP A 25 7.69 7.22 -10.71
CA ASP A 25 8.89 7.28 -11.56
C ASP A 25 8.53 7.38 -13.06
N ASP A 26 9.55 7.49 -13.90
CA ASP A 26 9.39 7.57 -15.37
C ASP A 26 8.72 6.33 -15.98
N LYS A 27 8.69 5.20 -15.25
CA LYS A 27 8.05 3.94 -15.67
C LYS A 27 6.62 3.80 -15.15
N SER A 28 6.07 4.85 -14.53
CA SER A 28 4.75 4.84 -13.88
C SER A 28 4.66 3.87 -12.69
N GLU A 29 5.81 3.53 -12.09
CA GLU A 29 5.87 2.80 -10.83
C GLU A 29 5.77 3.78 -9.67
N ARG A 30 4.92 3.46 -8.70
CA ARG A 30 4.80 4.22 -7.46
C ARG A 30 5.89 3.78 -6.50
N VAL A 31 6.89 4.62 -6.33
CA VAL A 31 8.01 4.42 -5.42
C VAL A 31 7.62 4.95 -4.05
N LEU A 32 7.60 4.06 -3.06
CA LEU A 32 7.30 4.39 -1.66
C LEU A 32 8.60 4.78 -0.94
N GLU A 33 8.83 6.08 -0.73
CA GLU A 33 10.01 6.58 -0.02
C GLU A 33 9.86 6.41 1.50
N GLU A 34 8.70 6.82 2.01
CA GLU A 34 8.34 6.67 3.41
C GLU A 34 6.93 6.12 3.57
N ILE A 35 6.83 5.09 4.40
CA ILE A 35 5.57 4.44 4.73
C ILE A 35 5.32 4.43 6.23
N SER A 36 4.04 4.39 6.58
CA SER A 36 3.55 4.14 7.93
C SER A 36 2.79 2.82 7.96
N LEU A 37 3.18 1.90 8.85
CA LEU A 37 2.45 0.66 9.04
C LEU A 37 1.23 0.91 9.93
N LEU A 38 0.03 0.69 9.39
CA LEU A 38 -1.20 0.82 10.17
C LEU A 38 -1.53 -0.46 10.91
N LYS A 39 -1.57 -1.60 10.20
CA LYS A 39 -1.91 -2.91 10.75
C LYS A 39 -1.26 -4.05 9.96
N ASN A 40 -1.08 -5.20 10.60
CA ASN A 40 -0.68 -6.45 9.96
C ASN A 40 -1.73 -7.56 10.20
N PHE A 41 -1.79 -8.52 9.30
CA PHE A 41 -2.80 -9.55 9.23
C PHE A 41 -2.20 -10.87 8.72
N SER A 42 -2.76 -11.99 9.14
CA SER A 42 -2.41 -13.30 8.58
C SER A 42 -3.20 -13.64 7.30
N LYS A 43 -4.32 -12.95 7.04
CA LYS A 43 -5.20 -13.19 5.88
C LYS A 43 -5.42 -11.92 5.08
N SER A 44 -5.41 -12.05 3.75
CA SER A 44 -5.69 -10.94 2.82
C SER A 44 -7.08 -10.35 3.01
N SER A 45 -8.08 -11.20 3.31
CA SER A 45 -9.47 -10.77 3.53
C SER A 45 -9.60 -9.76 4.66
N ASP A 46 -8.85 -9.96 5.74
CA ASP A 46 -8.93 -9.10 6.92
C ASP A 46 -8.23 -7.77 6.67
N ALA A 47 -7.09 -7.81 5.94
CA ALA A 47 -6.40 -6.61 5.47
C ALA A 47 -7.28 -5.76 4.54
N MET A 48 -7.98 -6.39 3.60
CA MET A 48 -8.87 -5.70 2.67
C MET A 48 -10.10 -5.10 3.37
N LYS A 49 -10.69 -5.79 4.36
CA LYS A 49 -11.77 -5.23 5.18
C LYS A 49 -11.31 -4.00 5.94
N ALA A 50 -10.11 -4.05 6.53
CA ALA A 50 -9.54 -2.90 7.23
C ALA A 50 -9.27 -1.73 6.28
N TYR A 51 -8.71 -2.00 5.10
CA TYR A 51 -8.52 -1.00 4.04
C TYR A 51 -9.85 -0.31 3.68
N GLN A 52 -10.89 -1.10 3.40
CA GLN A 52 -12.20 -0.58 2.99
C GLN A 52 -12.81 0.35 4.04
N LYS A 53 -12.71 -0.02 5.32
CA LYS A 53 -13.22 0.81 6.41
C LYS A 53 -12.52 2.17 6.45
N ILE A 54 -11.19 2.18 6.40
CA ILE A 54 -10.43 3.44 6.46
C ILE A 54 -10.68 4.28 5.19
N HIS A 55 -10.72 3.64 4.02
CA HIS A 55 -10.95 4.33 2.76
C HIS A 55 -12.37 4.91 2.66
N GLN A 56 -13.36 4.30 3.31
CA GLN A 56 -14.71 4.86 3.40
C GLN A 56 -14.76 6.12 4.27
N GLU A 57 -13.99 6.15 5.35
CA GLU A 57 -13.92 7.30 6.27
C GLU A 57 -13.07 8.43 5.64
N ASN A 58 -11.92 8.08 5.05
CA ASN A 58 -10.89 9.00 4.55
C ASN A 58 -10.38 8.56 3.16
N PRO A 59 -11.14 8.79 2.08
CA PRO A 59 -10.82 8.31 0.74
C PRO A 59 -9.56 8.96 0.13
N GLU A 60 -9.15 10.12 0.63
CA GLU A 60 -7.96 10.86 0.21
C GLU A 60 -6.65 10.23 0.70
N ARG A 61 -6.70 9.35 1.71
CA ARG A 61 -5.51 8.67 2.22
C ARG A 61 -4.97 7.68 1.21
N GLU A 62 -3.67 7.76 0.94
CA GLU A 62 -2.97 6.85 0.04
C GLU A 62 -2.59 5.56 0.78
N LEU A 63 -3.47 4.57 0.69
CA LEU A 63 -3.37 3.31 1.42
C LEU A 63 -3.05 2.14 0.48
N TYR A 64 -2.23 1.20 0.95
CA TYR A 64 -1.91 -0.01 0.23
C TYR A 64 -2.01 -1.25 1.10
N VAL A 65 -2.53 -2.33 0.52
CA VAL A 65 -2.50 -3.67 1.11
C VAL A 65 -1.47 -4.50 0.35
N LEU A 66 -0.38 -4.86 1.03
CA LEU A 66 0.75 -5.57 0.46
C LEU A 66 1.08 -6.81 1.29
N HIS A 67 1.73 -7.80 0.66
CA HIS A 67 2.29 -8.95 1.36
C HIS A 67 3.79 -8.79 1.51
N THR A 68 4.35 -9.03 2.70
CA THR A 68 5.77 -8.78 3.01
C THR A 68 6.74 -9.79 2.37
N SER A 69 6.23 -10.87 1.78
CA SER A 69 7.04 -11.75 0.93
C SER A 69 7.51 -11.06 -0.36
N ARG A 70 6.85 -9.98 -0.78
CA ARG A 70 7.26 -9.20 -1.96
C ARG A 70 8.54 -8.44 -1.65
N LYS A 71 9.58 -8.65 -2.47
CA LYS A 71 10.85 -7.92 -2.32
C LYS A 71 10.64 -6.42 -2.41
N GLU A 72 9.86 -6.00 -3.40
CA GLU A 72 9.52 -4.62 -3.71
C GLU A 72 7.98 -4.46 -3.78
N PRO A 73 7.42 -3.26 -3.48
CA PRO A 73 5.98 -3.03 -3.50
C PRO A 73 5.33 -3.26 -4.88
N ASN A 74 6.05 -2.94 -5.97
CA ASN A 74 5.64 -3.10 -7.38
C ASN A 74 4.24 -2.56 -7.68
N ILE A 75 4.00 -1.30 -7.29
CA ILE A 75 2.73 -0.61 -7.50
C ILE A 75 2.83 0.14 -8.83
N ILE A 76 1.94 -0.14 -9.78
CA ILE A 76 1.89 0.56 -11.07
C ILE A 76 0.70 1.53 -11.06
N GLU A 77 0.97 2.82 -11.23
CA GLU A 77 -0.09 3.81 -11.40
C GLU A 77 -0.65 3.74 -12.82
N LYS A 78 -1.90 3.31 -12.94
CA LYS A 78 -2.65 3.44 -14.20
C LYS A 78 -3.39 4.77 -14.18
N LYS A 79 -2.90 5.75 -14.96
CA LYS A 79 -3.66 6.97 -15.26
C LYS A 79 -4.90 6.59 -16.08
N TRP A 80 -6.07 6.60 -15.45
CA TRP A 80 -7.34 6.43 -16.15
C TRP A 80 -7.70 7.70 -16.91
N VAL A 81 -7.49 7.68 -18.23
CA VAL A 81 -8.04 8.67 -19.17
C VAL A 81 -9.42 8.19 -19.65
N GLY A 82 -10.44 8.37 -18.81
CA GLY A 82 -11.81 8.01 -19.17
C GLY A 82 -12.84 8.87 -18.45
N VAL A 83 -13.81 9.42 -19.18
CA VAL A 83 -14.95 10.15 -18.61
C VAL A 83 -15.87 9.12 -17.96
N ARG A 84 -16.02 9.17 -16.63
CA ARG A 84 -17.11 8.47 -15.95
C ARG A 84 -18.40 9.24 -16.26
N LYS A 85 -19.33 8.60 -16.97
CA LYS A 85 -20.66 9.14 -17.26
C LYS A 85 -21.65 8.70 -16.19
#